data_AF-A0A821LMZ0-F1
#
_entry.id   AF-A0A821LMZ0-F1
#
_cell.length_a   1.000
_cell.length_b   1.000
_cell.length_c   1.000
_cell.angle_alpha   90.00
_cell.angle_beta   90.00
_cell.angle_gamma   90.00
#
_symmetry.space_group_name_H-M   'P 1'
#
loop_
_entity.id
_entity.type
_entity.pdbx_description
1 polymer ?
#
loop_
_entity_poly.entity_id
_entity_poly.type
_entity_poly.pdbx_seq_one_letter_code
_entity_poly.pdbx_strand_id
1 'polypeptide(L)'
;IVPCHFVLDNFNCTSDATSLNDCTHTPLFQHHCTTDMHVGIGCSGTYDETATTVTTTRAIQTSTATPTTDEQTVIDVLNRHNWTDIGAVIDVTGSMSSCYAHIDQWVALSQQGKFVKYFVFFNDGDDTLNENKIIGSTGGIYSVYTNEGITKVKEILNTAKRNGGGGDIPENDIEAIIYTLSTCPTCKNIIHIADNGATPRDMILLNQVTKPIKVLVCKLGANSFVNPKLLDIAYKTGGSLHTLNMDIETLQSLKVGDTIQVGDGTYRLTVNGFVRVA
;
A
#
# COMPACT_ATOMS: atom_id res chain seq x y z
N ILE A 1 17.80 -21.34 -17.40
CA ILE A 1 17.69 -21.35 -15.92
C ILE A 1 16.31 -20.80 -15.63
N VAL A 2 15.38 -21.63 -15.15
CA VAL A 2 14.04 -21.16 -14.78
C VAL A 2 14.19 -20.34 -13.50
N PRO A 3 13.75 -19.08 -13.44
CA PRO A 3 13.80 -18.31 -12.21
C PRO A 3 12.84 -18.94 -11.21
N CYS A 4 13.36 -19.24 -10.01
CA CYS A 4 12.56 -19.78 -8.92
C CYS A 4 11.96 -18.62 -8.11
N HIS A 5 10.64 -18.55 -8.03
CA HIS A 5 9.89 -17.46 -7.38
C HIS A 5 9.25 -17.90 -6.05
N PHE A 6 9.77 -18.95 -5.41
CA PHE A 6 9.25 -19.39 -4.12
C PHE A 6 9.90 -18.60 -2.99
N VAL A 7 9.11 -18.12 -2.04
CA VAL A 7 9.61 -17.26 -0.94
C VAL A 7 9.89 -18.07 0.32
N LEU A 8 9.23 -19.23 0.45
CA LEU A 8 9.17 -20.07 1.66
C LEU A 8 9.20 -21.56 1.28
N ASP A 9 9.78 -22.38 2.15
CA ASP A 9 9.96 -23.84 1.95
C ASP A 9 9.89 -24.60 3.29
N ASN A 10 9.50 -25.89 3.24
CA ASN A 10 9.29 -26.80 4.37
C ASN A 10 8.29 -26.30 5.43
N PHE A 11 7.07 -25.95 5.00
CA PHE A 11 6.01 -25.58 5.94
C PHE A 11 5.50 -26.77 6.74
N ASN A 12 5.32 -26.55 8.04
CA ASN A 12 4.56 -27.42 8.91
C ASN A 12 3.61 -26.57 9.75
N CYS A 13 2.32 -26.63 9.39
CA CYS A 13 1.23 -25.84 9.97
C CYS A 13 0.37 -26.70 10.89
N THR A 14 -0.11 -26.12 11.99
CA THR A 14 -1.19 -26.70 12.80
C THR A 14 -2.55 -26.31 12.21
N SER A 15 -3.61 -27.04 12.57
CA SER A 15 -4.96 -26.84 12.01
C SER A 15 -5.64 -25.52 12.42
N ASP A 16 -5.02 -24.78 13.33
CA ASP A 16 -5.45 -23.47 13.85
C ASP A 16 -4.61 -22.29 13.32
N ALA A 17 -3.63 -22.54 12.45
CA ALA A 17 -2.85 -21.48 11.83
C ALA A 17 -3.74 -20.58 10.96
N THR A 18 -3.75 -19.27 11.25
CA THR A 18 -4.53 -18.27 10.50
C THR A 18 -3.73 -17.62 9.37
N SER A 19 -2.41 -17.77 9.37
CA SER A 19 -1.48 -17.31 8.35
C SER A 19 -0.38 -18.33 8.09
N LEU A 20 0.17 -18.37 6.88
CA LEU A 20 1.34 -19.20 6.54
C LEU A 20 2.61 -18.79 7.30
N ASN A 21 2.67 -17.55 7.77
CA ASN A 21 3.75 -17.06 8.63
C ASN A 21 3.67 -17.60 10.07
N ASP A 22 2.50 -18.12 10.47
CA ASP A 22 2.31 -18.74 11.79
C ASP A 22 2.83 -20.18 11.80
N CYS A 23 3.10 -20.74 10.62
CA CYS A 23 3.63 -22.09 10.45
C CYS A 23 5.15 -22.11 10.66
N THR A 24 5.66 -23.24 11.12
CA THR A 24 7.12 -23.45 11.12
C THR A 24 7.59 -23.64 9.68
N HIS A 25 8.64 -22.91 9.28
CA HIS A 25 9.19 -22.95 7.92
C HIS A 25 10.70 -22.64 7.91
N THR A 26 11.36 -22.95 6.79
CA THR A 26 12.78 -22.61 6.54
C THR A 26 12.95 -21.08 6.45
N PRO A 27 14.11 -20.50 6.79
CA PRO A 27 14.34 -19.06 6.59
C PRO A 27 14.00 -18.61 5.17
N LEU A 28 13.38 -17.44 5.07
CA LEU A 28 12.97 -16.84 3.80
C LEU A 28 14.12 -16.85 2.78
N PHE A 29 13.83 -17.20 1.53
CA PHE A 29 14.79 -17.28 0.41
C PHE A 29 15.90 -18.34 0.55
N GLN A 30 15.82 -19.24 1.53
CA GLN A 30 16.65 -20.45 1.58
C GLN A 30 15.81 -21.66 1.18
N HIS A 31 15.75 -21.92 -0.13
CA HIS A 31 15.00 -23.05 -0.68
C HIS A 31 15.80 -23.73 -1.79
N HIS A 32 15.62 -25.05 -1.92
CA HIS A 32 16.13 -25.79 -3.08
C HIS A 32 15.00 -25.81 -4.12
N CYS A 33 15.29 -25.53 -5.40
CA CYS A 33 14.27 -25.60 -6.45
C CYS A 33 14.67 -26.63 -7.50
N THR A 34 13.80 -27.62 -7.70
CA THR A 34 13.85 -28.62 -8.78
C THR A 34 12.53 -28.56 -9.55
N THR A 35 12.54 -28.96 -10.81
CA THR A 35 11.41 -28.80 -11.75
C THR A 35 10.18 -29.66 -11.42
N ASP A 36 10.26 -30.50 -10.40
CA ASP A 36 9.23 -31.41 -9.91
C ASP A 36 8.55 -30.93 -8.62
N MET A 37 8.98 -29.80 -8.05
CA MET A 37 8.37 -29.24 -6.85
C MET A 37 7.29 -28.20 -7.19
N HIS A 38 6.04 -28.65 -7.20
CA HIS A 38 4.85 -27.80 -7.20
C HIS A 38 4.08 -28.04 -5.90
N VAL A 39 3.90 -27.00 -5.08
CA VAL A 39 3.04 -27.06 -3.89
C VAL A 39 1.86 -26.12 -4.13
N GLY A 40 0.65 -26.69 -4.12
CA GLY A 40 -0.60 -25.93 -4.10
C GLY A 40 -1.24 -26.06 -2.72
N ILE A 41 -1.72 -24.94 -2.18
CA ILE A 41 -2.47 -24.91 -0.91
C ILE A 41 -3.92 -24.62 -1.28
N GLY A 42 -4.83 -25.51 -0.91
CA GLY A 42 -6.27 -25.35 -1.15
C GLY A 42 -7.01 -25.13 0.17
N CYS A 43 -7.75 -24.03 0.29
CA CYS A 43 -8.67 -23.82 1.39
C CYS A 43 -9.98 -24.58 1.13
N SER A 44 -10.44 -25.42 2.07
CA SER A 44 -11.74 -26.09 1.99
C SER A 44 -12.83 -25.22 2.65
N GLY A 45 -13.46 -24.34 1.88
CA GLY A 45 -14.62 -23.56 2.29
C GLY A 45 -15.62 -23.42 1.14
N THR A 46 -16.91 -23.61 1.40
CA THR A 46 -17.98 -23.52 0.40
C THR A 46 -18.32 -22.06 0.11
N TYR A 47 -18.06 -21.60 -1.12
CA TYR A 47 -18.51 -20.28 -1.61
C TYR A 47 -19.76 -20.46 -2.47
N ASP A 48 -20.82 -19.70 -2.15
CA ASP A 48 -22.10 -19.68 -2.86
C ASP A 48 -22.13 -18.47 -3.80
N GLU A 49 -22.41 -18.72 -5.08
CA GLU A 49 -22.18 -17.81 -6.21
C GLU A 49 -23.53 -17.29 -6.73
N THR A 50 -23.83 -16.00 -6.58
CA THR A 50 -24.92 -15.37 -7.36
C THR A 50 -24.59 -13.92 -7.78
N ALA A 51 -24.52 -13.73 -9.11
CA ALA A 51 -24.46 -12.46 -9.84
C ALA A 51 -25.91 -11.93 -10.12
N THR A 52 -26.27 -10.72 -10.59
CA THR A 52 -25.66 -9.63 -11.39
C THR A 52 -26.65 -8.42 -11.36
N THR A 53 -26.23 -7.19 -11.69
CA THR A 53 -26.81 -6.36 -12.79
C THR A 53 -26.07 -5.03 -12.97
N VAL A 54 -25.76 -4.67 -14.22
CA VAL A 54 -24.94 -3.51 -14.64
C VAL A 54 -25.84 -2.39 -15.17
N THR A 55 -25.58 -1.14 -14.79
CA THR A 55 -26.10 0.05 -15.48
C THR A 55 -24.96 1.01 -15.84
N THR A 56 -24.98 1.48 -17.09
CA THR A 56 -23.90 2.20 -17.79
C THR A 56 -23.58 3.58 -17.18
N THR A 57 -22.30 3.81 -16.86
CA THR A 57 -21.72 5.13 -16.56
C THR A 57 -20.56 5.42 -17.51
N ARG A 58 -20.35 6.70 -17.87
CA ARG A 58 -19.29 7.18 -18.77
C ARG A 58 -17.92 6.59 -18.39
N ALA A 59 -17.28 5.90 -19.32
CA ALA A 59 -15.99 5.24 -19.12
C ALA A 59 -14.87 6.27 -18.96
N ILE A 60 -14.32 6.35 -17.75
CA ILE A 60 -12.94 6.78 -17.54
C ILE A 60 -12.04 5.59 -17.92
N GLN A 61 -10.89 5.84 -18.54
CA GLN A 61 -9.92 4.80 -18.87
C GLN A 61 -9.35 4.20 -17.58
N THR A 62 -10.03 3.20 -17.02
CA THR A 62 -9.51 2.30 -16.00
C THR A 62 -8.80 1.15 -16.70
N SER A 63 -7.51 0.94 -16.41
CA SER A 63 -6.83 -0.27 -16.81
C SER A 63 -7.12 -1.35 -15.77
N THR A 64 -8.07 -2.24 -16.07
CA THR A 64 -8.32 -3.43 -15.26
C THR A 64 -7.38 -4.55 -15.71
N ALA A 65 -6.61 -5.11 -14.79
CA ALA A 65 -5.92 -6.37 -15.03
C ALA A 65 -6.93 -7.52 -15.02
N THR A 66 -6.81 -8.48 -15.95
CA THR A 66 -7.62 -9.72 -15.94
C THR A 66 -7.37 -10.51 -14.66
N PRO A 67 -8.41 -11.02 -13.99
CA PRO A 67 -8.26 -11.82 -12.77
C PRO A 67 -7.70 -13.20 -13.16
N THR A 68 -6.40 -13.38 -13.01
CA THR A 68 -5.80 -14.71 -12.90
C THR A 68 -5.83 -15.10 -11.42
N THR A 69 -6.06 -16.37 -11.13
CA THR A 69 -6.15 -16.98 -9.78
C THR A 69 -4.87 -16.88 -8.94
N ASP A 70 -3.91 -16.04 -9.33
CA ASP A 70 -2.71 -15.72 -8.57
C ASP A 70 -2.97 -14.45 -7.74
N GLU A 71 -2.68 -14.51 -6.45
CA GLU A 71 -2.87 -13.42 -5.50
C GLU A 71 -2.07 -12.18 -5.97
N GLN A 72 -2.78 -11.15 -6.43
CA GLN A 72 -2.18 -9.97 -7.03
C GLN A 72 -1.47 -9.13 -5.95
N THR A 73 -0.21 -8.77 -6.18
CA THR A 73 0.67 -8.19 -5.18
C THR A 73 0.98 -6.71 -5.48
N VAL A 74 1.54 -6.00 -4.50
CA VAL A 74 2.11 -4.65 -4.68
C VAL A 74 3.12 -4.60 -5.83
N ILE A 75 3.76 -5.73 -6.15
CA ILE A 75 4.74 -5.83 -7.23
C ILE A 75 4.09 -5.79 -8.59
N ASP A 76 2.87 -6.31 -8.73
CA ASP A 76 2.14 -6.25 -10.00
C ASP A 76 1.77 -4.81 -10.36
N VAL A 77 1.54 -3.97 -9.34
CA VAL A 77 1.38 -2.52 -9.53
C VAL A 77 2.66 -1.90 -10.08
N LEU A 78 3.82 -2.28 -9.55
CA LEU A 78 5.08 -1.72 -10.05
C LEU A 78 5.42 -2.23 -11.43
N ASN A 79 5.20 -3.51 -11.71
CA ASN A 79 5.57 -4.12 -12.99
C ASN A 79 4.75 -3.57 -14.17
N ARG A 80 3.54 -3.07 -13.92
CA ARG A 80 2.72 -2.40 -14.94
C ARG A 80 3.06 -0.92 -15.12
N HIS A 81 3.99 -0.37 -14.33
CA HIS A 81 4.40 1.04 -14.36
C HIS A 81 5.92 1.22 -14.52
N ASN A 82 6.36 2.24 -15.23
CA ASN A 82 7.79 2.55 -15.41
C ASN A 82 8.31 3.57 -14.38
N TRP A 83 7.86 3.48 -13.13
CA TRP A 83 8.24 4.43 -12.09
C TRP A 83 9.67 4.19 -11.60
N THR A 84 10.46 5.25 -11.57
CA THR A 84 11.86 5.24 -11.14
C THR A 84 12.12 6.39 -10.18
N ASP A 85 13.28 6.37 -9.51
CA ASP A 85 13.64 7.32 -8.47
C ASP A 85 12.54 7.46 -7.40
N ILE A 86 12.03 6.32 -6.92
CA ILE A 86 10.88 6.29 -6.01
C ILE A 86 11.29 6.68 -4.58
N GLY A 87 10.51 7.58 -3.99
CA GLY A 87 10.40 7.78 -2.54
C GLY A 87 9.15 7.06 -2.05
N ALA A 88 9.35 6.00 -1.28
CA ALA A 88 8.30 5.11 -0.79
C ALA A 88 7.90 5.50 0.63
N VAL A 89 6.67 5.95 0.83
CA VAL A 89 6.11 6.37 2.12
C VAL A 89 5.10 5.33 2.56
N ILE A 90 5.39 4.60 3.63
CA ILE A 90 4.68 3.36 3.96
C ILE A 90 4.16 3.43 5.39
N ASP A 91 2.86 3.26 5.52
CA ASP A 91 2.20 2.99 6.79
C ASP A 91 2.63 1.63 7.35
N VAL A 92 3.15 1.62 8.57
CA VAL A 92 3.57 0.41 9.28
C VAL A 92 2.93 0.29 10.66
N THR A 93 1.71 0.81 10.83
CA THR A 93 0.90 0.58 12.04
C THR A 93 0.36 -0.84 12.11
N GLY A 94 -0.11 -1.25 13.29
CA GLY A 94 -0.52 -2.64 13.55
C GLY A 94 -1.62 -3.13 12.61
N SER A 95 -2.49 -2.23 12.14
CA SER A 95 -3.56 -2.53 11.21
C SER A 95 -3.06 -2.90 9.80
N MET A 96 -1.83 -2.53 9.44
CA MET A 96 -1.17 -2.87 8.18
C MET A 96 -0.52 -4.27 8.21
N SER A 97 -0.69 -5.05 9.28
CA SER A 97 -0.10 -6.39 9.43
C SER A 97 -0.37 -7.34 8.25
N SER A 98 -1.59 -7.33 7.68
CA SER A 98 -1.93 -8.14 6.50
C SER A 98 -1.23 -7.68 5.21
N CYS A 99 -0.68 -6.46 5.19
CA CYS A 99 0.07 -5.88 4.07
C CYS A 99 1.58 -6.12 4.19
N TYR A 100 2.09 -6.55 5.35
CA TYR A 100 3.52 -6.62 5.61
C TYR A 100 4.25 -7.59 4.69
N ALA A 101 3.65 -8.74 4.33
CA ALA A 101 4.27 -9.68 3.39
C ALA A 101 4.55 -9.01 2.04
N HIS A 102 3.59 -8.24 1.52
CA HIS A 102 3.77 -7.48 0.28
C HIS A 102 4.81 -6.36 0.42
N ILE A 103 4.84 -5.67 1.56
CA ILE A 103 5.84 -4.63 1.85
C ILE A 103 7.26 -5.22 1.91
N ASP A 104 7.43 -6.36 2.59
CA ASP A 104 8.73 -7.04 2.69
C ASP A 104 9.22 -7.53 1.33
N GLN A 105 8.32 -8.07 0.50
CA GLN A 105 8.62 -8.47 -0.87
C GLN A 105 9.02 -7.26 -1.73
N TRP A 106 8.32 -6.13 -1.58
CA TRP A 106 8.65 -4.89 -2.28
C TRP A 106 10.02 -4.35 -1.88
N VAL A 107 10.31 -4.32 -0.58
CA VAL A 107 11.61 -3.94 -0.03
C VAL A 107 12.73 -4.82 -0.62
N ALA A 108 12.53 -6.13 -0.70
CA ALA A 108 13.51 -7.05 -1.29
C ALA A 108 13.75 -6.79 -2.79
N LEU A 109 12.68 -6.63 -3.58
CA LEU A 109 12.78 -6.43 -5.04
C LEU A 109 13.32 -5.05 -5.42
N SER A 110 13.01 -4.03 -4.62
CA SER A 110 13.50 -2.67 -4.83
C SER A 110 15.03 -2.58 -4.85
N GLN A 111 15.70 -3.46 -4.10
CA GLN A 111 17.17 -3.56 -4.03
C GLN A 111 17.76 -4.23 -5.28
N GLN A 112 17.03 -5.18 -5.87
CA GLN A 112 17.45 -5.87 -7.08
C GLN A 112 17.27 -4.98 -8.32
N GLY A 113 16.13 -4.29 -8.42
CA GLY A 113 15.80 -3.44 -9.56
C GLY A 113 16.24 -1.98 -9.46
N LYS A 114 16.70 -1.52 -8.28
CA LYS A 114 17.14 -0.14 -7.98
C LYS A 114 16.15 0.97 -8.35
N PHE A 115 14.85 0.67 -8.38
CA PHE A 115 13.82 1.64 -8.72
C PHE A 115 13.35 2.47 -7.51
N VAL A 116 13.50 1.97 -6.29
CA VAL A 116 13.32 2.74 -5.04
C VAL A 116 14.64 3.28 -4.55
N LYS A 117 14.66 4.57 -4.22
CA LYS A 117 15.83 5.29 -3.70
C LYS A 117 15.76 5.50 -2.20
N TYR A 118 14.55 5.69 -1.69
CA TYR A 118 14.35 6.15 -0.34
C TYR A 118 13.07 5.56 0.24
N PHE A 119 13.18 4.96 1.42
CA PHE A 119 12.05 4.48 2.19
C PHE A 119 11.82 5.42 3.37
N VAL A 120 10.54 5.71 3.61
CA VAL A 120 10.03 6.37 4.80
C VAL A 120 8.91 5.50 5.35
N PHE A 121 9.06 5.05 6.59
CA PHE A 121 8.07 4.28 7.32
C PHE A 121 7.52 5.16 8.44
N PHE A 122 6.22 5.11 8.67
CA PHE A 122 5.60 5.84 9.78
C PHE A 122 4.65 4.96 10.60
N ASN A 123 4.56 5.25 11.90
CA ASN A 123 3.80 4.45 12.86
C ASN A 123 2.88 5.30 13.76
N ASP A 124 2.61 6.55 13.36
CA ASP A 124 1.77 7.51 14.09
C ASP A 124 2.24 7.86 15.50
N GLY A 125 3.55 8.11 15.60
CA GLY A 125 4.12 8.82 16.75
C GLY A 125 4.67 7.93 17.85
N ASP A 126 5.19 6.75 17.54
CA ASP A 126 5.89 5.88 18.51
C ASP A 126 5.09 5.58 19.79
N ASP A 127 3.82 5.16 19.62
CA ASP A 127 2.86 4.93 20.72
C ASP A 127 2.62 6.14 21.63
N THR A 128 2.87 7.36 21.13
CA THR A 128 2.47 8.59 21.79
C THR A 128 0.97 8.56 22.10
N LEU A 129 0.60 8.89 23.34
CA LEU A 129 -0.80 8.96 23.75
C LEU A 129 -1.58 9.91 22.83
N ASN A 130 -2.82 9.52 22.49
CA ASN A 130 -3.62 10.23 21.48
C ASN A 130 -3.81 11.72 21.79
N GLU A 131 -3.94 12.12 23.07
CA GLU A 131 -4.02 13.53 23.47
C GLU A 131 -2.76 14.35 23.20
N ASN A 132 -1.62 13.69 23.03
CA ASN A 132 -0.31 14.31 22.83
C ASN A 132 0.13 14.31 21.35
N LYS A 133 -0.66 13.70 20.46
CA LYS A 133 -0.40 13.72 19.01
C LYS A 133 -0.72 15.10 18.44
N ILE A 134 0.32 15.89 18.20
CA ILE A 134 0.21 17.24 17.64
C ILE A 134 0.40 17.17 16.13
N ILE A 135 -0.61 17.56 15.35
CA ILE A 135 -0.52 17.61 13.88
C ILE A 135 0.69 18.43 13.44
N GLY A 136 1.55 17.83 12.61
CA GLY A 136 2.79 18.45 12.14
C GLY A 136 3.99 18.20 13.06
N SER A 137 3.79 17.49 14.17
CA SER A 137 4.85 17.03 15.07
C SER A 137 4.48 15.71 15.76
N THR A 138 3.71 14.84 15.09
CA THR A 138 3.28 13.55 15.66
C THR A 138 4.48 12.62 15.88
N GLY A 139 5.48 12.69 14.99
CA GLY A 139 6.69 11.87 15.08
C GLY A 139 6.50 10.46 14.52
N GLY A 140 7.31 9.50 14.98
CA GLY A 140 7.20 8.12 14.51
C GLY A 140 7.60 7.92 13.04
N ILE A 141 8.46 8.78 12.50
CA ILE A 141 8.91 8.75 11.11
C ILE A 141 10.34 8.20 11.05
N TYR A 142 10.52 7.14 10.27
CA TYR A 142 11.76 6.41 10.11
C TYR A 142 12.16 6.39 8.65
N SER A 143 13.44 6.58 8.32
CA SER A 143 13.84 6.64 6.93
C SER A 143 15.22 6.05 6.66
N VAL A 144 15.44 5.66 5.41
CA VAL A 144 16.66 4.98 4.97
C VAL A 144 16.81 5.07 3.46
N TYR A 145 18.02 5.37 2.99
CA TYR A 145 18.33 5.27 1.56
C TYR A 145 18.59 3.81 1.18
N THR A 146 18.12 3.40 0.01
CA THR A 146 18.25 2.00 -0.43
C THR A 146 19.70 1.57 -0.62
N ASN A 147 20.60 2.51 -0.94
CA ASN A 147 22.04 2.25 -1.07
C ASN A 147 22.74 1.91 0.27
N GLU A 148 22.08 2.08 1.42
CA GLU A 148 22.56 1.62 2.73
C GLU A 148 22.42 0.09 2.89
N GLY A 149 21.74 -0.57 1.94
CA GLY A 149 21.64 -2.02 1.84
C GLY A 149 20.40 -2.60 2.54
N ILE A 150 19.97 -3.76 2.05
CA ILE A 150 18.73 -4.43 2.47
C ILE A 150 18.65 -4.68 3.99
N THR A 151 19.78 -5.00 4.64
CA THR A 151 19.83 -5.23 6.08
C THR A 151 19.44 -3.97 6.86
N LYS A 152 19.96 -2.80 6.46
CA LYS A 152 19.63 -1.54 7.12
C LYS A 152 18.17 -1.16 6.87
N VAL A 153 17.68 -1.37 5.65
CA VAL A 153 16.26 -1.11 5.34
C VAL A 153 15.33 -1.94 6.23
N LYS A 154 15.60 -3.25 6.37
CA LYS A 154 14.81 -4.13 7.26
C LYS A 154 14.94 -3.76 8.73
N GLU A 155 16.12 -3.35 9.18
CA GLU A 155 16.34 -2.87 10.55
C GLU A 155 15.47 -1.65 10.87
N ILE A 156 15.45 -0.67 9.96
CA ILE A 156 14.66 0.56 10.12
C ILE A 156 13.16 0.27 10.05
N LEU A 157 12.72 -0.55 9.09
CA LEU A 157 11.32 -1.03 9.00
C LEU A 157 10.86 -1.71 10.31
N ASN A 158 11.65 -2.66 10.81
CA ASN A 158 11.31 -3.39 12.04
C ASN A 158 11.43 -2.53 13.29
N THR A 159 12.21 -1.45 13.26
CA THR A 159 12.27 -0.48 14.36
C THR A 159 11.01 0.38 14.37
N ALA A 160 10.57 0.89 13.21
CA ALA A 160 9.31 1.62 13.08
C ALA A 160 8.11 0.79 13.58
N LYS A 161 7.98 -0.47 13.11
CA LYS A 161 6.91 -1.40 13.54
C LYS A 161 6.89 -1.68 15.04
N ARG A 162 8.06 -1.71 15.70
CA ARG A 162 8.18 -2.03 17.14
C ARG A 162 7.93 -0.83 18.04
N ASN A 163 8.25 0.37 17.55
CA ASN A 163 8.16 1.58 18.35
C ASN A 163 6.73 2.14 18.38
N GLY A 164 5.85 1.74 17.47
CA GLY A 164 4.47 2.21 17.47
C GLY A 164 3.52 1.37 16.63
N GLY A 165 2.28 1.25 17.09
CA GLY A 165 1.23 0.46 16.43
C GLY A 165 0.02 1.25 15.93
N GLY A 166 -0.03 2.58 16.07
CA GLY A 166 -1.21 3.39 15.71
C GLY A 166 -2.33 3.30 16.76
N GLY A 167 -2.08 3.79 17.98
CA GLY A 167 -2.98 3.64 19.13
C GLY A 167 -4.44 4.11 18.93
N ASP A 168 -4.71 4.99 17.98
CA ASP A 168 -6.03 5.29 17.44
C ASP A 168 -6.06 5.13 15.91
N ILE A 169 -7.26 5.07 15.34
CA ILE A 169 -7.47 4.79 13.90
C ILE A 169 -6.84 5.84 12.97
N PRO A 170 -6.81 7.16 13.26
CA PRO A 170 -6.21 8.16 12.38
C PRO A 170 -4.67 8.21 12.46
N GLU A 171 -4.00 8.23 11.31
CA GLU A 171 -2.52 8.16 11.21
C GLU A 171 -1.89 9.46 10.64
N ASN A 172 -0.58 9.63 10.75
CA ASN A 172 0.17 10.84 10.34
C ASN A 172 0.82 10.78 8.95
N ASP A 173 0.04 10.37 7.95
CA ASP A 173 0.49 10.14 6.58
C ASP A 173 1.13 11.38 5.93
N ILE A 174 0.54 12.56 6.11
CA ILE A 174 0.98 13.77 5.40
C ILE A 174 2.31 14.28 5.94
N GLU A 175 2.56 14.17 7.25
CA GLU A 175 3.86 14.46 7.86
C GLU A 175 4.96 13.59 7.24
N ALA A 176 4.71 12.28 7.07
CA ALA A 176 5.66 11.36 6.45
C ALA A 176 5.91 11.69 4.96
N ILE A 177 4.88 12.11 4.22
CA ILE A 177 5.02 12.59 2.84
C ILE A 177 5.86 13.86 2.78
N ILE A 178 5.56 14.87 3.60
CA ILE A 178 6.31 16.14 3.65
C ILE A 178 7.77 15.89 4.02
N TYR A 179 8.01 15.03 5.01
CA TYR A 179 9.35 14.60 5.39
C TYR A 179 10.10 14.05 4.17
N THR A 180 9.48 13.12 3.42
CA THR A 180 10.05 12.53 2.20
C THR A 180 10.41 13.57 1.14
N LEU A 181 9.53 14.56 0.92
CA LEU A 181 9.80 15.63 -0.05
C LEU A 181 11.01 16.48 0.34
N SER A 182 11.20 16.71 1.64
CA SER A 182 12.32 17.51 2.15
C SER A 182 13.65 16.75 2.14
N THR A 183 13.64 15.46 2.43
CA THR A 183 14.86 14.66 2.62
C THR A 183 15.29 13.91 1.36
N CYS A 184 14.38 13.64 0.42
CA CYS A 184 14.69 13.09 -0.90
C CYS A 184 14.25 14.03 -2.05
N PRO A 185 14.90 15.19 -2.25
CA PRO A 185 14.56 16.10 -3.34
C PRO A 185 14.72 15.44 -4.73
N THR A 186 15.63 14.46 -4.84
CA THR A 186 15.91 13.70 -6.07
C THR A 186 14.91 12.57 -6.35
N CYS A 187 13.98 12.27 -5.43
CA CYS A 187 12.91 11.32 -5.68
C CYS A 187 11.90 11.93 -6.67
N LYS A 188 11.68 11.28 -7.80
CA LYS A 188 10.76 11.77 -8.86
C LYS A 188 9.33 11.33 -8.61
N ASN A 189 9.16 10.09 -8.17
CA ASN A 189 7.87 9.48 -7.91
C ASN A 189 7.70 9.27 -6.40
N ILE A 190 6.68 9.87 -5.80
CA ILE A 190 6.33 9.62 -4.40
C ILE A 190 5.17 8.64 -4.38
N ILE A 191 5.41 7.46 -3.81
CA ILE A 191 4.39 6.42 -3.66
C ILE A 191 4.05 6.34 -2.18
N HIS A 192 2.79 6.56 -1.87
CA HIS A 192 2.26 6.45 -0.51
C HIS A 192 1.43 5.17 -0.39
N ILE A 193 1.91 4.21 0.39
CA ILE A 193 1.20 2.98 0.71
C ILE A 193 0.45 3.20 2.01
N ALA A 194 -0.88 3.17 1.95
CA ALA A 194 -1.75 3.59 3.05
C ALA A 194 -2.76 2.50 3.43
N ASP A 195 -3.14 2.44 4.72
CA ASP A 195 -4.26 1.62 5.18
C ASP A 195 -5.59 2.22 4.72
N ASN A 196 -6.38 1.45 3.98
CA ASN A 196 -7.73 1.86 3.59
C ASN A 196 -8.68 2.08 4.78
N GLY A 197 -8.40 1.45 5.92
CA GLY A 197 -9.21 1.57 7.14
C GLY A 197 -8.91 2.82 7.97
N ALA A 198 -7.79 3.51 7.70
CA ALA A 198 -7.34 4.67 8.46
C ALA A 198 -7.53 5.96 7.66
N THR A 199 -7.99 7.02 8.33
CA THR A 199 -8.07 8.35 7.72
C THR A 199 -6.91 9.20 8.23
N PRO A 200 -6.09 9.80 7.37
CA PRO A 200 -4.99 10.65 7.81
C PRO A 200 -5.49 11.78 8.73
N ARG A 201 -4.89 11.92 9.91
CA ARG A 201 -5.24 12.95 10.90
C ARG A 201 -4.84 14.36 10.45
N ASP A 202 -3.82 14.41 9.63
CA ASP A 202 -3.04 15.58 9.29
C ASP A 202 -3.33 16.10 7.87
N MET A 203 -4.52 15.78 7.33
CA MET A 203 -4.99 16.26 6.02
C MET A 203 -4.94 17.79 5.86
N ILE A 204 -4.95 18.55 6.96
CA ILE A 204 -4.77 20.01 6.94
C ILE A 204 -3.40 20.44 6.40
N LEU A 205 -2.39 19.58 6.49
CA LEU A 205 -1.03 19.80 6.00
C LEU A 205 -0.88 19.50 4.50
N LEU A 206 -1.90 18.92 3.85
CA LEU A 206 -1.82 18.48 2.45
C LEU A 206 -1.48 19.62 1.48
N ASN A 207 -1.82 20.86 1.83
CA ASN A 207 -1.47 22.05 1.07
C ASN A 207 0.06 22.33 0.99
N GLN A 208 0.87 21.66 1.81
CA GLN A 208 2.33 21.75 1.79
C GLN A 208 2.97 20.71 0.84
N VAL A 209 2.19 19.76 0.33
CA VAL A 209 2.68 18.71 -0.57
C VAL A 209 2.84 19.26 -1.98
N THR A 210 4.09 19.32 -2.45
CA THR A 210 4.47 20.01 -3.70
C THR A 210 4.68 19.09 -4.90
N LYS A 211 4.57 17.77 -4.72
CA LYS A 211 4.70 16.78 -5.80
C LYS A 211 3.44 15.90 -5.89
N PRO A 212 3.11 15.40 -7.09
CA PRO A 212 2.08 14.37 -7.27
C PRO A 212 2.34 13.14 -6.41
N ILE A 213 1.32 12.73 -5.64
CA ILE A 213 1.37 11.54 -4.78
C ILE A 213 0.61 10.39 -5.45
N LYS A 214 1.31 9.27 -5.63
CA LYS A 214 0.72 8.02 -6.10
C LYS A 214 0.28 7.23 -4.88
N VAL A 215 -1.02 7.20 -4.61
CA VAL A 215 -1.56 6.50 -3.44
C VAL A 215 -1.82 5.05 -3.81
N LEU A 216 -1.14 4.12 -3.15
CA LEU A 216 -1.38 2.70 -3.25
C LEU A 216 -2.16 2.25 -2.02
N VAL A 217 -3.41 1.86 -2.24
CA VAL A 217 -4.33 1.48 -1.16
C VAL A 217 -4.07 0.03 -0.76
N CYS A 218 -3.76 -0.19 0.52
CA CYS A 218 -3.72 -1.52 1.10
C CYS A 218 -5.02 -1.85 1.85
N LYS A 219 -5.32 -3.13 2.04
CA LYS A 219 -6.58 -3.62 2.66
C LYS A 219 -7.84 -3.19 1.93
N LEU A 220 -7.82 -3.25 0.61
CA LEU A 220 -9.02 -3.18 -0.21
C LEU A 220 -9.47 -4.61 -0.56
N GLY A 221 -10.45 -5.14 0.19
CA GLY A 221 -11.06 -6.44 -0.09
C GLY A 221 -12.15 -6.38 -1.16
N ALA A 222 -12.70 -7.54 -1.53
CA ALA A 222 -13.93 -7.60 -2.32
C ALA A 222 -15.07 -6.88 -1.59
N ASN A 223 -15.94 -6.17 -2.31
CA ASN A 223 -17.05 -5.39 -1.74
C ASN A 223 -16.60 -4.28 -0.78
N SER A 224 -15.37 -3.77 -0.96
CA SER A 224 -14.80 -2.71 -0.13
C SER A 224 -14.69 -1.39 -0.88
N PHE A 225 -14.84 -0.31 -0.12
CA PHE A 225 -14.75 1.06 -0.62
C PHE A 225 -13.39 1.64 -0.28
N VAL A 226 -12.81 2.41 -1.19
CA VAL A 226 -11.62 3.22 -0.90
C VAL A 226 -11.95 4.35 0.07
N ASN A 227 -11.05 4.64 1.01
CA ASN A 227 -11.17 5.81 1.87
C ASN A 227 -11.17 7.09 1.00
N PRO A 228 -12.23 7.94 1.05
CA PRO A 228 -12.29 9.17 0.26
C PRO A 228 -11.13 10.13 0.52
N LYS A 229 -10.48 10.08 1.68
CA LYS A 229 -9.33 10.94 2.00
C LYS A 229 -8.04 10.50 1.31
N LEU A 230 -7.87 9.22 1.06
CA LEU A 230 -6.78 8.72 0.20
C LEU A 230 -6.98 9.17 -1.25
N LEU A 231 -8.24 9.18 -1.71
CA LEU A 231 -8.59 9.74 -3.01
C LEU A 231 -8.38 11.26 -3.08
N ASP A 232 -8.68 12.00 -2.00
CA ASP A 232 -8.37 13.43 -1.88
C ASP A 232 -6.87 13.71 -1.97
N ILE A 233 -6.01 12.88 -1.36
CA ILE A 233 -4.54 13.03 -1.46
C ILE A 233 -4.11 12.92 -2.92
N ALA A 234 -4.52 11.85 -3.61
CA ALA A 234 -4.17 11.63 -5.01
C ALA A 234 -4.64 12.79 -5.89
N TYR A 235 -5.90 13.22 -5.76
CA TYR A 235 -6.46 14.30 -6.58
C TYR A 235 -5.83 15.67 -6.30
N LYS A 236 -5.79 16.10 -5.03
CA LYS A 236 -5.34 17.46 -4.66
C LYS A 236 -3.85 17.68 -4.92
N THR A 237 -3.05 16.61 -4.94
CA THR A 237 -1.61 16.69 -5.24
C THR A 237 -1.31 16.57 -6.73
N GLY A 238 -2.32 16.31 -7.57
CA GLY A 238 -2.11 16.06 -8.99
C GLY A 238 -1.56 14.65 -9.29
N GLY A 239 -1.65 13.73 -8.33
CA GLY A 239 -1.22 12.34 -8.44
C GLY A 239 -2.31 11.37 -8.89
N SER A 240 -2.22 10.13 -8.43
CA SER A 240 -3.02 9.01 -8.92
C SER A 240 -3.32 8.03 -7.80
N LEU A 241 -4.40 7.26 -7.96
CA LEU A 241 -4.80 6.24 -7.00
C LEU A 241 -4.65 4.86 -7.62
N HIS A 242 -4.09 3.93 -6.85
CA HIS A 242 -3.75 2.59 -7.27
C HIS A 242 -4.25 1.59 -6.23
N THR A 243 -4.79 0.49 -6.71
CA THR A 243 -5.10 -0.70 -5.93
C THR A 243 -4.27 -1.86 -6.51
N LEU A 244 -4.38 -3.05 -5.94
CA LEU A 244 -3.70 -4.22 -6.49
C LEU A 244 -4.14 -4.52 -7.94
N ASN A 245 -5.39 -4.22 -8.28
CA ASN A 245 -6.03 -4.61 -9.55
C ASN A 245 -6.48 -3.44 -10.44
N MET A 246 -6.39 -2.19 -9.98
CA MET A 246 -6.90 -1.01 -10.68
C MET A 246 -5.96 0.18 -10.53
N ASP A 247 -5.86 0.98 -11.58
CA ASP A 247 -5.18 2.28 -11.58
C ASP A 247 -6.15 3.39 -12.02
N ILE A 248 -6.07 4.53 -11.34
CA ILE A 248 -6.82 5.75 -11.66
C ILE A 248 -5.84 6.91 -11.80
N GLU A 249 -5.40 7.14 -13.04
CA GLU A 249 -4.38 8.16 -13.35
C GLU A 249 -4.98 9.53 -13.69
N THR A 250 -6.25 9.58 -14.08
CA THR A 250 -6.86 10.77 -14.70
C THR A 250 -7.76 11.56 -13.75
N LEU A 251 -7.50 11.50 -12.44
CA LEU A 251 -8.31 12.19 -11.42
C LEU A 251 -8.46 13.69 -11.69
N GLN A 252 -7.46 14.31 -12.32
CA GLN A 252 -7.36 15.78 -12.47
C GLN A 252 -8.29 16.32 -13.55
N SER A 253 -8.88 15.43 -14.36
CA SER A 253 -9.90 15.78 -15.35
C SER A 253 -11.28 16.03 -14.73
N LEU A 254 -11.47 15.62 -13.47
CA LEU A 254 -12.74 15.71 -12.76
C LEU A 254 -13.05 17.14 -12.33
N LYS A 255 -14.33 17.49 -12.36
CA LYS A 255 -14.87 18.76 -11.90
C LYS A 255 -15.81 18.53 -10.73
N VAL A 256 -16.00 19.56 -9.91
CA VAL A 256 -16.98 19.53 -8.83
C VAL A 256 -18.35 19.13 -9.39
N GLY A 257 -18.96 18.10 -8.80
CA GLY A 257 -20.20 17.48 -9.24
C GLY A 257 -20.00 16.17 -9.98
N ASP A 258 -18.84 15.94 -10.60
CA ASP A 258 -18.53 14.69 -11.30
C ASP A 258 -18.48 13.50 -10.33
N THR A 259 -18.77 12.32 -10.86
CA THR A 259 -18.73 11.06 -10.13
C THR A 259 -17.76 10.07 -10.76
N ILE A 260 -17.08 9.30 -9.93
CA ILE A 260 -16.20 8.21 -10.35
C ILE A 260 -16.52 6.92 -9.61
N GLN A 261 -16.23 5.79 -10.24
CA GLN A 261 -16.24 4.47 -9.62
C GLN A 261 -14.82 4.09 -9.22
N VAL A 262 -14.63 3.65 -7.98
CA VAL A 262 -13.35 3.16 -7.46
C VAL A 262 -13.63 1.91 -6.65
N GLY A 263 -13.18 0.75 -7.13
CA GLY A 263 -13.62 -0.54 -6.60
C GLY A 263 -15.15 -0.64 -6.68
N ASP A 264 -15.79 -0.97 -5.57
CA ASP A 264 -17.25 -1.07 -5.46
C ASP A 264 -17.93 0.25 -5.05
N GLY A 265 -17.15 1.33 -4.88
CA GLY A 265 -17.65 2.63 -4.42
C GLY A 265 -17.86 3.65 -5.51
N THR A 266 -18.96 4.39 -5.42
CA THR A 266 -19.21 5.60 -6.20
C THR A 266 -18.87 6.84 -5.38
N TYR A 267 -18.02 7.70 -5.93
CA TYR A 267 -17.56 8.92 -5.28
C TYR A 267 -17.98 10.14 -6.08
N ARG A 268 -18.45 11.18 -5.41
CA ARG A 268 -18.71 12.49 -6.00
C ARG A 268 -17.64 13.48 -5.56
N LEU A 269 -17.06 14.20 -6.51
CA LEU A 269 -16.16 15.31 -6.20
C LEU A 269 -16.97 16.52 -5.73
N THR A 270 -16.68 17.01 -4.52
CA THR A 270 -17.27 18.24 -3.97
C THR A 270 -16.20 19.32 -3.82
N VAL A 271 -16.61 20.53 -3.45
CA VAL A 271 -15.67 21.62 -3.11
C VAL A 271 -14.73 21.26 -1.95
N ASN A 272 -15.13 20.32 -1.08
CA ASN A 272 -14.36 19.91 0.09
C ASN A 272 -13.54 18.62 -0.14
N GLY A 273 -13.64 18.04 -1.34
CA GLY A 273 -13.06 16.73 -1.67
C GLY A 273 -14.10 15.68 -2.01
N PHE A 274 -13.67 14.44 -2.16
CA PHE A 274 -14.54 13.31 -2.49
C PHE A 274 -15.43 12.90 -1.33
N VAL A 275 -16.66 12.56 -1.66
CA VAL A 275 -17.63 11.93 -0.76
C VAL A 275 -18.17 10.67 -1.42
N ARG A 276 -18.28 9.58 -0.66
CA ARG A 276 -18.94 8.36 -1.14
C ARG A 276 -20.45 8.61 -1.24
N VAL A 277 -21.07 8.23 -2.34
CA VAL A 277 -22.50 8.45 -2.62
C VAL A 277 -23.26 7.16 -2.91
N ALA A 278 -22.56 6.07 -3.23
CA ALA A 278 -23.06 4.71 -3.28
C ALA A 278 -21.92 3.75 -2.96
#